data_AF-A0A8T5T6B1-F1
#
_entry.id   AF-A0A8T5T6B1-F1
#
_cell.length_a   1.000
_cell.length_b   1.000
_cell.length_c   1.000
_cell.angle_alpha   90.00
_cell.angle_beta   90.00
_cell.angle_gamma   90.00
#
_symmetry.space_group_name_H-M   'P 1'
#
loop_
_entity.id
_entity.type
_entity.pdbx_description
1 polymer ?
#
loop_
_entity_poly.entity_id
_entity_poly.type
_entity_poly.pdbx_seq_one_letter_code
_entity_poly.pdbx_strand_id
1 'polypeptide(L)'
;MIDEEEEDEILNKGVSFKKVLKNVALLALIIIGALFIYMGGTDQMTNFFIGFTLICIGSTLIQIQKQEEEPTRQTLSILKCEKCEVTKVRNYESGDFVFKIVDSCENCDDTMKIKQIYSVKLKKSTAKKQAKEVKLKDKKQAKT
;
A
#
# COMPACT_ATOMS: atom_id res chain seq x y z
N MET A 1 2.09 -11.46 -20.39
CA MET A 1 1.58 -10.16 -20.89
C MET A 1 0.99 -9.35 -19.74
N ILE A 2 1.65 -9.30 -18.57
CA ILE A 2 1.19 -8.52 -17.40
C ILE A 2 2.25 -7.47 -17.00
N ASP A 3 3.40 -7.43 -17.69
CA ASP A 3 4.54 -6.62 -17.29
C ASP A 3 4.57 -5.21 -17.92
N GLU A 4 3.70 -4.92 -18.90
CA GLU A 4 3.67 -3.61 -19.58
C GLU A 4 2.85 -2.53 -18.83
N GLU A 5 1.87 -2.92 -18.01
CA GLU A 5 1.01 -1.94 -17.31
C GLU A 5 1.70 -1.25 -16.11
N GLU A 6 2.79 -1.82 -15.57
CA GLU A 6 3.51 -1.23 -14.43
C GLU A 6 4.44 -0.08 -14.87
N GLU A 7 4.88 -0.03 -16.13
CA GLU A 7 5.80 1.01 -16.62
C GLU A 7 5.07 2.35 -16.91
N ASP A 8 3.83 2.28 -17.39
CA ASP A 8 3.05 3.47 -17.77
C ASP A 8 2.55 4.31 -16.57
N GLU A 9 2.37 3.70 -15.38
CA GLU A 9 2.02 4.44 -14.15
C GLU A 9 3.20 5.27 -13.59
N ILE A 10 4.44 4.98 -13.98
CA ILE A 10 5.62 5.74 -13.56
C ILE A 10 5.69 7.10 -14.28
N LEU A 11 5.25 7.15 -15.55
CA LEU A 11 5.35 8.34 -16.40
C LEU A 11 4.41 9.49 -16.00
N ASN A 12 3.24 9.20 -15.42
CA ASN A 12 2.22 10.22 -15.11
C ASN A 12 2.19 10.68 -13.65
N LYS A 13 3.12 10.20 -12.81
CA LYS A 13 3.20 10.62 -11.40
C LYS A 13 3.82 11.99 -11.32
N GLY A 14 3.00 13.04 -11.51
CA GLY A 14 3.38 14.44 -11.33
C GLY A 14 4.23 14.60 -10.08
N VAL A 15 5.54 14.72 -10.28
CA VAL A 15 6.50 14.57 -9.20
C VAL A 15 6.36 15.81 -8.33
N SER A 16 5.89 15.61 -7.09
CA SER A 16 5.72 16.72 -6.16
C SER A 16 7.07 17.42 -5.98
N PHE A 17 7.19 18.66 -6.46
CA PHE A 17 8.45 19.43 -6.48
C PHE A 17 9.13 19.48 -5.10
N LYS A 18 8.34 19.47 -4.01
CA LYS A 18 8.82 19.41 -2.63
C LYS A 18 9.57 18.09 -2.31
N LYS A 19 9.11 16.96 -2.87
CA LYS A 19 9.79 15.66 -2.70
C LYS A 19 11.08 15.61 -3.51
N VAL A 20 11.06 16.13 -4.73
CA VAL A 20 12.26 16.24 -5.57
C VAL A 20 13.31 17.09 -4.87
N LEU A 21 12.93 18.28 -4.41
CA LEU A 21 13.84 19.19 -3.70
C LEU A 21 14.42 18.56 -2.43
N LYS A 22 13.59 17.86 -1.64
CA LYS A 22 14.04 17.15 -0.44
C LYS A 22 15.06 16.04 -0.78
N ASN A 23 14.82 15.29 -1.84
CA ASN A 23 15.75 14.23 -2.27
C ASN A 23 17.05 14.81 -2.82
N VAL A 24 16.99 15.89 -3.57
CA VAL A 24 18.17 16.63 -4.06
C VAL A 24 18.98 17.18 -2.88
N ALA A 25 18.34 17.72 -1.85
CA ALA A 25 19.01 18.20 -0.65
C ALA A 25 19.73 17.07 0.12
N LEU A 26 19.13 15.88 0.20
CA LEU A 26 19.76 14.71 0.83
C LEU A 26 20.95 14.18 0.04
N LEU A 27 20.88 14.19 -1.28
CA LEU A 27 22.03 13.86 -2.13
C LEU A 27 23.15 14.89 -1.98
N ALA A 28 22.83 16.18 -1.90
CA ALA A 28 23.81 17.23 -1.65
C ALA A 28 24.53 17.05 -0.30
N LEU A 29 23.83 16.60 0.74
CA LEU A 29 24.41 16.31 2.06
C LEU A 29 25.46 15.20 1.99
N ILE A 30 25.20 14.13 1.23
CA ILE A 30 26.16 13.04 1.01
C ILE A 30 27.38 13.54 0.24
N ILE A 31 27.18 14.38 -0.77
CA ILE A 31 28.26 14.98 -1.56
C ILE A 31 29.13 15.89 -0.68
N ILE A 32 28.52 16.69 0.20
CA ILE A 32 29.25 17.53 1.17
C ILE A 32 30.08 16.65 2.11
N GLY A 33 29.51 15.55 2.62
CA GLY A 33 30.25 14.58 3.44
C GLY A 33 31.47 14.00 2.70
N ALA A 34 31.32 13.64 1.42
CA ALA A 34 32.42 13.15 0.59
C ALA A 34 33.49 14.23 0.33
N LEU A 35 33.09 15.49 0.12
CA LEU A 35 34.01 16.62 -0.02
C LEU A 35 34.80 16.89 1.26
N PHE A 36 34.17 16.76 2.43
CA PHE A 36 34.87 16.86 3.72
C PHE A 36 35.96 15.80 3.88
N ILE A 37 35.73 14.58 3.37
CA ILE A 37 36.74 13.51 3.38
C ILE A 37 37.88 13.83 2.39
N TYR A 38 37.55 14.34 1.20
CA TYR A 38 38.53 14.54 0.12
C TYR A 38 39.37 15.82 0.27
N MET A 39 38.76 16.93 0.68
CA MET A 39 39.42 18.25 0.77
C MET A 39 39.75 18.67 2.21
N GLY A 40 39.51 17.81 3.20
CA GLY A 40 39.65 18.13 4.62
C GLY A 40 41.06 18.64 4.96
N GLY A 41 41.12 19.83 5.57
CA GLY A 41 42.34 20.54 5.95
C GLY A 41 43.11 19.94 7.14
N THR A 42 43.52 20.79 8.08
CA THR A 42 44.61 20.52 9.06
C THR A 42 44.48 19.23 9.87
N ASP A 43 43.26 18.82 10.24
CA ASP A 43 43.03 17.58 11.00
C ASP A 43 42.27 16.55 10.16
N GLN A 44 43.04 15.73 9.43
CA GLN A 44 42.52 14.72 8.51
C GLN A 44 41.58 13.72 9.21
N MET A 45 41.88 13.33 10.46
CA MET A 45 41.04 12.40 11.24
C MET A 45 39.68 13.02 11.58
N THR A 46 39.65 14.27 12.03
CA THR A 46 38.41 14.98 12.37
C THR A 46 37.52 15.14 11.14
N ASN A 47 38.10 15.52 10.00
CA ASN A 47 37.37 15.66 8.73
C ASN A 47 36.82 14.33 8.22
N PHE A 48 37.56 13.23 8.41
CA PHE A 48 37.10 11.89 8.08
C PHE A 48 35.87 11.49 8.91
N PHE A 49 35.90 11.68 10.23
CA PHE A 49 34.76 11.35 11.11
C PHE A 49 33.51 12.19 10.81
N ILE A 50 33.70 13.49 10.53
CA ILE A 50 32.61 14.39 10.15
C ILE A 50 31.99 13.95 8.83
N GLY A 51 32.81 13.73 7.79
CA GLY A 51 32.32 13.32 6.48
C GLY A 51 31.65 11.95 6.49
N PHE A 52 32.22 10.98 7.21
CA PHE A 52 31.61 9.65 7.38
C PHE A 52 30.24 9.74 8.08
N THR A 53 30.15 10.55 9.14
CA THR A 53 28.90 10.75 9.89
C THR A 53 27.82 11.40 9.01
N LEU A 54 28.17 12.39 8.18
CA LEU A 54 27.25 13.01 7.23
C LEU A 54 26.71 12.01 6.20
N ILE A 55 27.57 11.13 5.66
CA ILE A 55 27.17 10.09 4.71
C ILE A 55 26.24 9.06 5.38
N CYS A 56 26.53 8.63 6.60
CA CYS A 56 25.68 7.71 7.36
C CYS A 56 24.30 8.32 7.66
N ILE A 57 24.25 9.59 8.07
CA ILE A 57 22.98 10.29 8.31
C ILE A 57 22.20 10.47 7.00
N GLY A 58 22.87 10.90 5.92
CA GLY A 58 22.24 11.08 4.61
C GLY A 58 21.61 9.78 4.09
N SER A 59 22.34 8.67 4.17
CA SER A 59 21.88 7.36 3.70
C SER A 59 20.72 6.79 4.53
N THR A 60 20.73 6.94 5.86
CA THR A 60 19.61 6.50 6.72
C THR A 60 18.34 7.31 6.47
N LEU A 61 18.44 8.63 6.27
CA LEU A 61 17.30 9.49 5.96
C LEU A 61 16.66 9.18 4.60
N ILE A 62 17.44 8.68 3.63
CA ILE A 62 16.92 8.20 2.34
C ILE A 62 16.15 6.89 2.54
N GLN A 63 16.66 5.95 3.33
CA GLN A 63 16.01 4.66 3.58
C GLN A 63 14.68 4.80 4.32
N ILE A 64 14.59 5.69 5.32
CA ILE A 64 13.35 5.95 6.08
C ILE A 64 12.21 6.41 5.16
N GLN A 65 12.51 7.11 4.07
CA GLN A 65 11.50 7.63 3.15
C GLN A 65 10.93 6.59 2.19
N LYS A 66 11.56 5.42 2.08
CA LYS A 66 11.15 4.34 1.16
C LYS A 66 10.10 3.41 1.76
N GLN A 67 9.52 3.70 2.93
CA GLN A 67 8.34 2.95 3.39
C GLN A 67 7.16 3.27 2.47
N GLU A 68 7.00 2.45 1.44
CA GLU A 68 5.76 2.39 0.68
C GLU A 68 4.66 1.91 1.62
N GLU A 69 3.64 2.75 1.80
CA GLU A 69 2.43 2.34 2.51
C GLU A 69 1.87 1.11 1.79
N GLU A 70 1.82 -0.04 2.48
CA GLU A 70 1.23 -1.24 1.92
C GLU A 70 -0.19 -0.94 1.42
N PRO A 71 -0.54 -1.29 0.17
CA PRO A 71 -1.85 -1.00 -0.36
C PRO A 71 -2.90 -1.72 0.48
N THR A 72 -3.86 -0.96 1.03
CA THR A 72 -4.97 -1.54 1.80
C THR A 72 -5.69 -2.57 0.94
N ARG A 73 -5.79 -3.80 1.43
CA ARG A 73 -6.47 -4.89 0.74
C ARG A 73 -7.85 -5.14 1.36
N GLN A 74 -8.81 -5.51 0.53
CA GLN A 74 -10.14 -5.95 0.96
C GLN A 74 -10.41 -7.34 0.40
N THR A 75 -10.86 -8.25 1.26
CA THR A 75 -11.23 -9.60 0.85
C THR A 75 -12.71 -9.65 0.48
N LEU A 76 -13.01 -10.18 -0.70
CA LEU A 76 -14.35 -10.31 -1.26
C LEU A 76 -14.69 -11.79 -1.46
N SER A 77 -15.95 -12.12 -1.24
CA SER A 77 -16.55 -13.43 -1.52
C SER A 77 -17.47 -13.30 -2.73
N ILE A 78 -17.26 -14.13 -3.76
CA ILE A 78 -18.16 -14.26 -4.91
C ILE A 78 -19.10 -15.43 -4.66
N LEU A 79 -20.40 -15.16 -4.64
CA LEU A 79 -21.46 -16.14 -4.64
C LEU A 79 -21.91 -16.40 -6.07
N LYS A 80 -22.12 -17.66 -6.45
CA LYS A 80 -22.68 -18.06 -7.74
C LYS A 80 -23.87 -18.99 -7.49
N CYS A 81 -25.00 -18.71 -8.14
CA CYS A 81 -26.14 -19.62 -8.16
C CYS A 81 -25.84 -20.85 -9.02
N GLU A 82 -26.29 -22.03 -8.59
CA GLU A 82 -26.10 -23.27 -9.35
C GLU A 82 -27.00 -23.39 -10.58
N LYS A 83 -28.17 -22.73 -10.57
CA LYS A 83 -29.21 -22.87 -11.59
C LYS A 83 -29.24 -21.76 -12.63
N CYS A 84 -29.20 -20.50 -12.22
CA CYS A 84 -29.28 -19.35 -13.14
C CYS A 84 -27.92 -18.66 -13.38
N GLU A 85 -26.85 -19.18 -12.79
CA GLU A 85 -25.47 -18.67 -12.91
C GLU A 85 -25.21 -17.22 -12.48
N VAL A 86 -26.21 -16.54 -11.91
CA VAL A 86 -26.07 -15.18 -11.38
C VAL A 86 -24.98 -15.15 -10.31
N THR A 87 -24.11 -14.14 -10.41
CA THR A 87 -23.02 -13.90 -9.46
C THR A 87 -23.30 -12.68 -8.59
N LYS A 88 -23.09 -12.82 -7.27
CA LYS A 88 -23.20 -11.73 -6.30
C LYS A 88 -21.87 -11.56 -5.58
N VAL A 89 -21.38 -10.34 -5.47
CA VAL A 89 -20.12 -10.02 -4.79
C VAL A 89 -20.44 -9.38 -3.45
N ARG A 90 -19.87 -9.89 -2.36
CA ARG A 90 -19.95 -9.27 -1.03
C ARG A 90 -18.61 -9.26 -0.32
N ASN A 91 -18.54 -8.52 0.79
CA ASN A 91 -17.38 -8.56 1.68
C ASN A 91 -17.24 -9.94 2.31
N TYR A 92 -16.00 -10.38 2.49
CA TYR A 92 -15.73 -11.57 3.27
C TYR A 92 -16.29 -11.44 4.68
N GLU A 93 -16.93 -12.49 5.16
CA GLU A 93 -17.39 -12.63 6.54
C GLU A 93 -16.72 -13.83 7.19
N SER A 94 -16.49 -13.75 8.50
CA SER A 94 -15.86 -14.82 9.26
C SER A 94 -16.64 -16.13 9.09
N GLY A 95 -15.94 -17.19 8.69
CA GLY A 95 -16.54 -18.49 8.40
C GLY A 95 -17.02 -18.65 6.96
N ASP A 96 -16.71 -17.72 6.05
CA ASP A 96 -16.81 -17.97 4.61
C ASP A 96 -15.70 -18.91 4.15
N PHE A 97 -16.07 -19.92 3.36
CA PHE A 97 -15.16 -20.84 2.68
C PHE A 97 -15.69 -21.17 1.28
N VAL A 98 -14.80 -21.58 0.39
CA VAL A 98 -15.16 -21.94 -0.98
C VAL A 98 -16.08 -23.17 -0.97
N PHE A 99 -17.17 -23.11 -1.74
CA PHE A 99 -18.29 -24.06 -1.80
C PHE A 99 -19.24 -24.05 -0.60
N LYS A 100 -19.13 -23.10 0.32
CA LYS A 100 -20.17 -22.88 1.35
C LYS A 100 -21.50 -22.51 0.67
N ILE A 101 -22.56 -23.23 1.05
CA ILE A 101 -23.95 -22.88 0.66
C ILE A 101 -24.39 -21.69 1.52
N VAL A 102 -24.95 -20.68 0.87
CA VAL A 102 -25.43 -19.42 1.46
C VAL A 102 -26.89 -19.22 1.06
N ASP A 103 -27.42 -18.00 1.23
CA ASP A 103 -28.81 -17.63 0.95
C ASP A 103 -29.33 -18.04 -0.44
N SER A 104 -30.65 -18.01 -0.55
CA SER A 104 -31.37 -18.24 -1.80
C SER A 104 -31.09 -17.14 -2.84
N CYS A 105 -31.12 -17.56 -4.10
CA CYS A 105 -30.95 -16.70 -5.25
C CYS A 105 -32.21 -15.86 -5.47
N GLU A 106 -32.04 -14.54 -5.50
CA GLU A 106 -33.11 -13.56 -5.75
C GLU A 106 -33.84 -13.76 -7.09
N ASN A 107 -33.22 -14.44 -8.07
CA ASN A 107 -33.78 -14.63 -9.40
C ASN A 107 -34.50 -15.96 -9.61
N CYS A 108 -34.13 -17.03 -8.90
CA CYS A 108 -34.65 -18.37 -9.19
C CYS A 108 -34.87 -19.25 -7.96
N ASP A 109 -34.82 -18.66 -6.76
CA ASP A 109 -35.04 -19.28 -5.44
C ASP A 109 -34.14 -20.48 -5.10
N ASP A 110 -33.14 -20.74 -5.93
CA ASP A 110 -32.18 -21.83 -5.70
C ASP A 110 -31.03 -21.37 -4.79
N THR A 111 -30.28 -22.31 -4.23
CA THR A 111 -29.17 -22.02 -3.34
C THR A 111 -28.01 -21.33 -4.07
N MET A 112 -27.43 -20.31 -3.43
CA MET A 112 -26.15 -19.75 -3.87
C MET A 112 -25.00 -20.39 -3.10
N LYS A 113 -23.86 -20.57 -3.76
CA LYS A 113 -22.63 -21.04 -3.13
C LYS A 113 -21.49 -20.06 -3.33
N ILE A 114 -20.60 -19.96 -2.35
CA ILE A 114 -19.36 -19.17 -2.49
C ILE A 114 -18.45 -19.88 -3.48
N LYS A 115 -18.20 -19.29 -4.64
CA LYS A 115 -17.35 -19.89 -5.68
C LYS A 115 -15.89 -19.48 -5.54
N GLN A 116 -15.62 -18.26 -5.09
CA GLN A 116 -14.27 -17.70 -4.97
C GLN A 116 -14.18 -16.72 -3.80
N ILE A 117 -13.00 -16.66 -3.19
CA ILE A 117 -12.64 -15.67 -2.17
C ILE A 117 -11.26 -15.11 -2.56
N TYR A 118 -11.14 -13.79 -2.71
CA TYR A 118 -9.88 -13.15 -3.11
C TYR A 118 -9.75 -11.75 -2.53
N SER A 119 -8.50 -11.29 -2.42
CA SER A 119 -8.19 -9.94 -1.93
C SER A 119 -7.93 -8.97 -3.08
N VAL A 120 -8.62 -7.84 -3.09
CA VAL A 120 -8.42 -6.74 -4.03
C VAL A 120 -7.63 -5.61 -3.38
N LYS A 121 -6.73 -4.98 -4.13
CA LYS A 121 -6.05 -3.73 -3.71
C LYS A 121 -7.03 -2.56 -3.84
N LEU A 122 -7.24 -1.80 -2.77
CA LEU A 122 -8.10 -0.63 -2.79
C LEU A 122 -7.34 0.64 -3.18
N LYS A 123 -7.97 1.48 -3.99
CA LYS A 123 -7.51 2.87 -4.19
C LYS A 123 -7.69 3.65 -2.88
N LYS A 124 -6.75 4.57 -2.58
CA LYS A 124 -6.67 5.30 -1.30
C LYS A 124 -7.97 6.04 -0.91
N SER A 125 -8.77 6.50 -1.88
CA SER A 125 -10.08 7.14 -1.64
C SER A 125 -11.13 6.16 -1.13
N THR A 126 -11.19 4.95 -1.69
CA THR A 126 -12.12 3.89 -1.30
C THR A 126 -11.75 3.29 0.05
N ALA A 127 -10.45 3.12 0.33
CA ALA A 127 -9.95 2.61 1.61
C ALA A 127 -10.37 3.48 2.81
N LYS A 128 -10.32 4.82 2.68
CA LYS A 128 -10.76 5.76 3.74
C LYS A 128 -12.27 5.68 4.01
N LYS A 129 -13.09 5.47 2.98
CA LYS A 129 -14.55 5.37 3.13
C LYS A 129 -14.93 4.06 3.84
N GLN A 130 -14.32 2.94 3.43
CA GLN A 130 -14.57 1.64 4.04
C GLN A 130 -14.08 1.56 5.49
N ALA A 131 -12.91 2.14 5.81
CA ALA A 131 -12.43 2.21 7.20
C ALA A 131 -13.39 3.00 8.13
N LYS A 132 -14.11 4.00 7.59
CA LYS A 132 -15.16 4.71 8.35
C LYS A 132 -16.41 3.85 8.53
N GLU A 133 -16.82 3.10 7.52
CA GLU A 133 -18.01 2.24 7.57
C GLU A 133 -17.83 1.06 8.54
N VAL A 134 -16.64 0.43 8.57
CA VAL A 134 -16.32 -0.64 9.54
C VAL A 134 -16.37 -0.09 10.96
N LYS A 135 -15.70 1.04 11.24
CA LYS A 135 -15.73 1.68 12.56
C LYS A 135 -17.13 2.10 13.01
N LEU A 136 -18.03 2.39 12.07
CA LEU A 136 -19.42 2.74 12.38
C LEU A 136 -20.26 1.50 12.73
N LYS A 137 -20.00 0.35 12.09
CA LYS A 137 -20.64 -0.93 12.42
C LYS A 137 -20.21 -1.43 13.80
N ASP A 138 -18.92 -1.38 14.10
CA ASP A 138 -18.38 -1.82 15.40
C ASP A 138 -18.94 -0.97 16.57
N LYS A 139 -19.07 0.35 16.37
CA LYS A 139 -19.68 1.25 17.36
C LYS A 139 -21.16 1.00 17.61
N LYS A 140 -21.90 0.47 16.62
CA LYS A 140 -23.32 0.10 16.80
C LYS A 140 -23.46 -1.22 17.55
N GLN A 141 -22.57 -2.19 17.30
CA GLN A 141 -22.55 -3.47 18.00
C GLN A 141 -22.10 -3.35 19.46
N ALA A 142 -21.22 -2.40 19.79
CA ALA A 142 -20.79 -2.15 21.18
C ALA A 142 -21.80 -1.36 22.04
N LYS A 143 -22.94 -0.96 21.48
CA LYS A 143 -23.95 -0.12 22.15
C LYS A 143 -25.30 -0.82 22.34
N THR A 144 -25.34 -2.12 22.04
CA THR A 144 -26.47 -3.04 22.29
C THR A 144 -26.04 -4.02 23.35
#